data_AF-A0A2D5BQ90-F1
#
_entry.id   AF-A0A2D5BQ90-F1
#
_cell.length_a   1.000
_cell.length_b   1.000
_cell.length_c   1.000
_cell.angle_alpha   90.00
_cell.angle_beta   90.00
_cell.angle_gamma   90.00
#
_symmetry.space_group_name_H-M   'P 1'
#
loop_
_entity.id
_entity.type
_entity.pdbx_description
1 polymer ?
#
loop_
_entity_poly.entity_id
_entity_poly.type
_entity_poly.pdbx_seq_one_letter_code
_entity_poly.pdbx_strand_id
1 'polypeptide(L)'
;MVIYTLDSQKYPVSKYGIYEANVQVWDDGSWKTIARVKNGKVEYLTTTAGRTVAKGRIVLRFQPILTNIARVMVFRSNDRKVTDKTYSSTVEQNTARIIEVELTGYDTIDPEENKAESELDNLLKQ
;
A
#
# COMPACT_ATOMS: atom_id res chain seq x y z
N MET A 1 3.04 -2.29 -6.13
CA MET A 1 3.52 -2.08 -4.74
C MET A 1 3.67 -3.43 -4.05
N VAL A 2 4.71 -3.61 -3.25
CA VAL A 2 4.93 -4.80 -2.42
C VAL A 2 5.20 -4.35 -0.98
N ILE A 3 4.61 -5.03 -0.01
CA ILE A 3 4.86 -4.81 1.42
C ILE A 3 5.50 -6.07 1.99
N TYR A 4 6.67 -5.93 2.58
CA TYR A 4 7.38 -7.00 3.27
C TYR A 4 7.18 -6.83 4.77
N THR A 5 6.45 -7.74 5.39
CA THR A 5 6.27 -7.79 6.84
C THR A 5 7.35 -8.66 7.46
N LEU A 6 7.68 -8.42 8.73
CA LEU A 6 8.57 -9.32 9.47
C LEU A 6 7.93 -10.71 9.58
N ASP A 7 8.48 -11.67 8.84
CA ASP A 7 8.08 -13.08 8.87
C ASP A 7 9.32 -13.94 9.12
N SER A 8 9.45 -14.43 10.34
CA SER A 8 10.60 -15.21 10.81
C SER A 8 10.13 -16.26 11.81
N GLN A 9 11.00 -17.20 12.20
CA GLN A 9 10.66 -18.18 13.24
C GLN A 9 10.25 -17.53 14.57
N LYS A 10 10.89 -16.40 14.95
CA LYS A 10 10.57 -15.66 16.17
C LYS A 10 9.30 -14.81 16.04
N TYR A 11 9.06 -14.27 14.85
CA TYR A 11 7.92 -13.41 14.55
C TYR A 11 7.18 -13.93 13.31
N PRO A 12 6.45 -15.06 13.41
CA PRO A 12 5.71 -15.59 12.27
C PRO A 12 4.52 -14.71 11.93
N VAL A 13 4.29 -14.46 10.63
CA VAL A 13 3.20 -13.60 10.14
C VAL A 13 1.82 -14.07 10.59
N SER A 14 1.63 -15.38 10.76
CA SER A 14 0.38 -15.98 11.25
C SER A 14 -0.02 -15.47 12.64
N LYS A 15 0.95 -15.01 13.44
CA LYS A 15 0.73 -14.48 14.79
C LYS A 15 0.98 -12.98 14.91
N TYR A 16 1.95 -12.44 14.17
CA TYR A 16 2.42 -11.05 14.33
C TYR A 16 2.16 -10.16 13.11
N GLY A 17 1.59 -10.73 12.05
CA GLY A 17 1.31 -10.05 10.79
C GLY A 17 0.21 -9.00 10.87
N ILE A 18 -0.05 -8.38 9.73
CA ILE A 18 -1.08 -7.33 9.60
C ILE A 18 -2.47 -7.96 9.64
N TYR A 19 -3.31 -7.49 10.56
CA TYR A 19 -4.71 -7.92 10.68
C TYR A 19 -5.67 -6.93 9.99
N GLU A 20 -5.44 -5.63 10.20
CA GLU A 20 -6.18 -4.56 9.54
C GLU A 20 -5.25 -3.43 9.12
N ALA A 21 -5.36 -3.01 7.85
CA ALA A 21 -4.58 -1.92 7.29
C ALA A 21 -5.27 -1.33 6.05
N ASN A 22 -4.99 -0.07 5.74
CA ASN A 22 -5.31 0.54 4.46
C ASN A 22 -4.02 0.84 3.70
N VAL A 23 -4.05 0.56 2.40
CA VAL A 23 -3.01 0.99 1.47
C VAL A 23 -3.62 2.05 0.58
N GLN A 24 -2.98 3.22 0.57
CA GLN A 24 -3.56 4.42 0.00
C GLN A 24 -2.57 5.16 -0.86
N VAL A 25 -3.10 5.87 -1.83
CA VAL A 25 -2.38 6.84 -2.65
C VAL A 25 -3.05 8.19 -2.53
N TRP A 26 -2.27 9.25 -2.66
CA TRP A 26 -2.80 10.59 -2.74
C TRP A 26 -3.24 10.86 -4.17
N ASP A 27 -4.51 11.22 -4.36
CA ASP A 27 -5.09 11.48 -5.67
C ASP A 27 -6.18 12.55 -5.53
N ASP A 28 -6.04 13.61 -6.33
CA ASP A 28 -6.99 14.74 -6.39
C ASP A 28 -7.38 15.31 -5.02
N GLY A 29 -6.38 15.70 -4.23
CA GLY A 29 -6.58 16.34 -2.92
C GLY A 29 -7.10 15.41 -1.81
N SER A 30 -7.14 14.09 -2.04
CA SER A 30 -7.69 13.13 -1.09
C SER A 30 -6.89 11.82 -1.03
N TRP A 31 -7.03 11.09 0.08
CA TRP A 31 -6.49 9.74 0.22
C TRP A 31 -7.45 8.71 -0.36
N LYS A 32 -7.06 8.05 -1.46
CA LYS A 32 -7.82 6.94 -2.04
C LYS A 32 -7.26 5.61 -1.59
N THR A 33 -8.13 4.72 -1.10
CA THR A 33 -7.74 3.36 -0.68
C THR A 33 -7.73 2.43 -1.88
N ILE A 34 -6.55 1.92 -2.24
CA ILE A 34 -6.36 1.04 -3.41
C ILE A 34 -6.45 -0.44 -3.03
N ALA A 35 -6.12 -0.75 -1.78
CA ALA A 35 -6.25 -2.07 -1.18
C ALA A 35 -6.39 -1.91 0.34
N ARG A 36 -6.96 -2.92 0.98
CA ARG A 36 -7.00 -3.00 2.45
C ARG A 36 -6.73 -4.42 2.92
N VAL A 37 -6.17 -4.55 4.12
CA VAL A 37 -6.18 -5.80 4.86
C VAL A 37 -7.38 -5.75 5.80
N LYS A 38 -8.26 -6.75 5.72
CA LYS A 38 -9.42 -6.91 6.60
C LYS A 38 -9.45 -8.34 7.12
N ASN A 39 -9.46 -8.51 8.43
CA ASN A 39 -9.43 -9.81 9.08
C ASN A 39 -8.27 -10.70 8.58
N GLY A 40 -7.07 -10.12 8.43
CA GLY A 40 -5.88 -10.80 7.94
C GLY A 40 -5.92 -11.20 6.45
N LYS A 41 -6.90 -10.70 5.69
CA LYS A 41 -7.02 -10.95 4.24
C LYS A 41 -6.88 -9.65 3.46
N VAL A 42 -6.11 -9.69 2.39
CA VAL A 42 -5.96 -8.61 1.42
C VAL A 42 -7.21 -8.56 0.55
N GLU A 43 -7.81 -7.38 0.47
CA GLU A 43 -8.90 -7.03 -0.43
C GLU A 43 -8.39 -5.97 -1.40
N TYR A 44 -8.39 -6.30 -2.70
CA TYR A 44 -8.05 -5.38 -3.78
C TYR A 44 -9.31 -4.59 -4.15
N LEU A 45 -9.25 -3.26 -4.11
CA LEU A 45 -10.42 -2.40 -4.36
C LEU A 45 -10.48 -1.89 -5.81
N THR A 46 -9.37 -2.00 -6.53
CA THR A 46 -9.22 -1.51 -7.91
C THR A 46 -9.14 -2.65 -8.93
N THR A 47 -9.27 -3.90 -8.50
CA THR A 47 -9.23 -5.09 -9.38
C THR A 47 -10.25 -6.14 -8.93
N THR A 48 -10.61 -7.06 -9.82
CA THR A 48 -11.46 -8.23 -9.52
C THR A 48 -10.69 -9.38 -8.88
N ALA A 49 -9.44 -9.16 -8.47
CA ALA A 49 -8.62 -10.18 -7.83
C ALA A 49 -9.28 -10.66 -6.52
N GLY A 50 -9.40 -11.98 -6.37
CA GLY A 50 -9.96 -12.59 -5.17
C GLY A 50 -9.18 -12.24 -3.89
N ARG A 51 -9.80 -12.48 -2.73
CA ARG A 51 -9.17 -12.23 -1.43
C ARG A 51 -8.03 -13.21 -1.18
N THR A 52 -6.85 -12.70 -0.84
CA THR A 52 -5.68 -13.51 -0.46
C THR A 52 -5.33 -13.29 1.00
N VAL A 53 -4.70 -14.27 1.66
CA VAL A 53 -4.20 -14.09 3.03
C VAL A 53 -3.04 -13.10 3.02
N ALA A 54 -2.99 -12.19 3.99
CA ALA A 54 -1.84 -11.31 4.20
C ALA A 54 -0.65 -12.15 4.74
N LYS A 55 0.27 -12.52 3.84
CA LYS A 55 1.49 -13.28 4.13
C LYS A 55 2.68 -12.35 4.42
N GLY A 56 3.85 -12.94 4.70
CA GLY A 56 5.11 -12.22 4.89
C GLY A 56 5.44 -11.23 3.76
N ARG A 57 4.99 -11.54 2.54
CA ARG A 57 5.07 -10.68 1.36
C ARG A 57 3.68 -10.44 0.79
N ILE A 58 3.23 -9.19 0.81
CA ILE A 58 1.93 -8.75 0.29
C ILE A 58 2.15 -8.04 -1.04
N VAL A 59 1.69 -8.65 -2.14
CA VAL A 59 1.80 -8.07 -3.48
C VAL A 59 0.51 -7.36 -3.85
N LEU A 60 0.63 -6.09 -4.19
CA LEU A 60 -0.48 -5.21 -4.56
C LEU A 60 -0.33 -4.78 -6.01
N ARG A 61 -1.28 -5.26 -6.84
CA ARG A 61 -1.49 -4.82 -8.21
C ARG A 61 -2.78 -4.00 -8.24
N PHE A 62 -2.69 -2.81 -8.80
CA PHE A 62 -3.77 -1.85 -8.93
C PHE A 62 -3.62 -1.14 -10.28
N GLN A 63 -4.70 -0.52 -10.76
CA GLN A 63 -4.62 0.32 -11.96
C GLN A 63 -3.54 1.39 -11.79
N PRO A 64 -2.78 1.75 -12.84
CA PRO A 64 -1.83 2.86 -12.76
C PRO A 64 -2.51 4.13 -12.26
N ILE A 65 -1.86 4.83 -11.33
CA ILE A 65 -2.35 6.09 -10.75
C ILE A 65 -1.17 7.05 -10.73
N LEU A 66 -1.35 8.24 -11.30
CA LEU A 66 -0.40 9.33 -11.17
C LEU A 66 -0.46 9.85 -9.73
N THR A 67 0.63 9.69 -8.99
CA THR A 67 0.72 10.12 -7.61
C THR A 67 2.17 10.37 -7.22
N ASN A 68 2.39 11.32 -6.33
CA ASN A 68 3.68 11.58 -5.72
C ASN A 68 3.82 10.91 -4.34
N ILE A 69 2.72 10.42 -3.74
CA ILE A 69 2.73 9.92 -2.36
C ILE A 69 1.81 8.71 -2.22
N ALA A 70 2.35 7.65 -1.61
CA ALA A 70 1.61 6.50 -1.15
C ALA A 70 1.85 6.28 0.35
N ARG A 71 0.91 5.62 1.04
CA ARG A 71 1.06 5.22 2.44
C ARG A 71 0.45 3.87 2.75
N VAL A 72 1.02 3.21 3.76
CA VAL A 72 0.46 2.04 4.42
C VAL A 72 0.07 2.44 5.83
N MET A 73 -1.22 2.45 6.13
CA MET A 73 -1.74 2.69 7.48
C MET A 73 -2.12 1.35 8.11
N VAL A 74 -1.35 0.91 9.10
CA VAL A 74 -1.66 -0.30 9.87
C VAL A 74 -2.48 0.08 11.08
N PHE A 75 -3.67 -0.49 11.20
CA PHE A 75 -4.56 -0.28 12.35
C PHE A 75 -4.39 -1.37 13.39
N ARG A 76 -4.30 -2.64 12.95
CA ARG A 76 -4.21 -3.78 13.84
C ARG A 76 -3.20 -4.81 13.37
N SER A 77 -2.46 -5.37 14.32
CA SER A 77 -1.67 -6.59 14.13
C SER A 77 -2.44 -7.81 14.65
N ASN A 78 -2.04 -9.00 14.20
CA ASN A 78 -2.63 -10.28 14.63
C ASN A 78 -2.46 -10.49 16.14
N ASP A 79 -1.39 -9.97 16.74
CA ASP A 79 -1.06 -10.06 18.17
C ASP A 79 -1.61 -8.91 19.01
N ARG A 80 -2.62 -8.18 18.51
CA ARG A 80 -3.22 -7.05 19.23
C ARG A 80 -3.67 -7.44 20.64
N LYS A 81 -3.49 -6.52 21.58
CA LYS A 81 -3.95 -6.69 22.96
C LYS A 81 -4.99 -5.64 23.28
N VAL A 82 -6.20 -6.08 23.62
CA VAL A 82 -7.22 -5.19 24.18
C VAL A 82 -6.81 -4.89 25.62
N THR A 83 -6.49 -3.64 25.91
CA THR A 83 -6.06 -3.20 27.26
C THR A 83 -7.20 -2.59 28.05
N ASP A 84 -8.19 -2.01 27.35
CA ASP A 84 -9.40 -1.51 27.95
C ASP A 84 -10.56 -1.65 26.96
N LYS A 85 -11.75 -1.96 27.46
CA LYS A 85 -12.96 -2.10 26.67
C LYS A 85 -14.15 -1.59 27.47
N THR A 86 -14.67 -0.46 27.03
CA THR A 86 -15.93 0.10 27.54
C THR A 86 -17.06 -0.20 26.56
N TYR A 87 -18.27 0.26 26.88
CA TYR A 87 -19.41 0.19 25.97
C TYR A 87 -19.20 1.02 24.69
N SER A 88 -18.49 2.15 24.77
CA SER A 88 -18.34 3.11 23.67
C SER A 88 -16.94 3.12 23.04
N SER A 89 -15.95 2.46 23.65
CA SER A 89 -14.57 2.48 23.18
C SER A 89 -13.83 1.17 23.43
N THR A 90 -12.85 0.87 22.58
CA THR A 90 -11.89 -0.20 22.81
C THR A 90 -10.50 0.39 22.62
N VAL A 91 -9.66 0.26 23.64
CA VAL A 91 -8.25 0.65 23.60
C VAL A 91 -7.43 -0.61 23.35
N GLU A 92 -6.64 -0.57 22.28
CA GLU A 92 -5.83 -1.71 21.84
C GLU A 92 -4.38 -1.29 21.67
N GLN A 93 -3.46 -2.14 22.16
CA GLN A 93 -2.06 -2.06 21.81
C GLN A 93 -1.81 -2.87 20.54
N ASN A 94 -1.20 -2.20 19.55
CA ASN A 94 -0.89 -2.76 18.25
C ASN A 94 0.57 -2.50 17.90
N THR A 95 1.17 -3.35 17.07
CA THR A 95 2.54 -3.14 16.59
C THR A 95 2.62 -3.46 15.10
N ALA A 96 2.90 -2.45 14.29
CA ALA A 96 3.22 -2.65 12.88
C ALA A 96 4.65 -3.19 12.75
N ARG A 97 4.82 -4.28 11.99
CA ARG A 97 6.12 -4.91 11.73
C ARG A 97 6.35 -5.00 10.23
N ILE A 98 6.74 -3.88 9.64
CA ILE A 98 7.07 -3.76 8.22
C ILE A 98 8.58 -3.64 8.13
N ILE A 99 9.19 -4.47 7.29
CA ILE A 99 10.62 -4.40 6.96
C ILE A 99 10.81 -3.40 5.82
N GLU A 100 9.97 -3.52 4.79
CA GLU A 100 10.14 -2.75 3.56
C GLU A 100 8.81 -2.55 2.82
N VAL A 101 8.75 -1.44 2.08
CA VAL A 101 7.69 -1.14 1.13
C VAL A 101 8.34 -0.77 -0.19
N GLU A 102 8.08 -1.58 -1.22
CA GLU A 102 8.49 -1.30 -2.60
C GLU A 102 7.32 -0.71 -3.37
N LEU A 103 7.51 0.47 -3.95
CA LEU A 103 6.57 1.06 -4.90
C LEU A 103 7.24 1.14 -6.26
N THR A 104 6.61 0.51 -7.25
CA THR A 104 7.08 0.48 -8.63
C THR A 104 6.11 1.27 -9.49
N GLY A 105 6.64 2.18 -10.28
CA GLY A 105 5.93 2.93 -11.31
C GLY A 105 6.87 3.16 -12.50
N TYR A 106 6.34 3.79 -13.53
CA TYR A 106 7.14 4.35 -14.60
C TYR A 106 7.12 5.87 -14.43
N ASP A 107 8.19 6.54 -14.83
CA ASP A 107 8.12 7.99 -14.99
C ASP A 107 7.00 8.30 -15.98
N THR A 108 6.04 9.12 -15.56
CA THR A 108 5.16 9.77 -16.51
C THR A 108 6.02 10.78 -17.24
N ILE A 109 6.41 10.47 -18.48
CA ILE A 109 6.95 11.49 -19.36
C ILE A 109 5.84 12.53 -19.51
N ASP A 110 6.10 13.76 -19.08
CA ASP A 110 5.16 14.85 -19.28
C ASP A 110 4.90 14.96 -20.80
N PRO A 111 3.64 14.84 -21.28
CA PRO A 111 3.33 15.03 -22.69
C PRO A 111 3.81 16.39 -23.24
N GLU A 112 3.94 17.40 -22.38
CA GLU A 112 4.44 18.73 -22.72
C GLU A 112 5.98 18.73 -22.89
N GLU A 113 6.71 17.98 -22.07
CA GLU A 113 8.18 17.88 -22.12
C GLU A 113 8.64 17.14 -23.40
N ASN A 114 7.89 16.12 -23.84
CA ASN A 114 8.09 15.45 -25.14
C ASN A 114 7.83 16.35 -26.35
N LYS A 115 6.90 17.29 -26.27
CA LYS A 115 6.67 18.25 -27.37
C LYS A 115 7.88 19.15 -27.55
N ALA A 116 8.39 19.71 -26.45
CA ALA A 116 9.55 20.60 -26.48
C ALA A 116 10.82 19.89 -27.00
N GLU A 117 11.09 18.65 -26.57
CA GLU A 117 12.21 17.87 -27.09
C GLU A 117 12.02 17.50 -28.58
N SER A 118 10.80 17.13 -29.00
CA SER A 118 10.51 16.81 -30.40
C SER A 118 10.61 18.02 -31.34
N GLU A 119 10.27 19.22 -30.86
CA GLU A 119 10.39 20.47 -31.61
C GLU A 119 11.86 20.90 -31.74
N LEU A 120 12.65 20.75 -30.67
CA LEU A 120 14.08 21.02 -30.68
C LEU A 120 14.83 20.07 -31.63
N ASP A 121 14.51 18.78 -31.60
CA ASP A 121 15.10 17.76 -32.48
C ASP A 121 14.74 17.97 -33.95
N ASN A 122 13.57 18.53 -34.24
CA ASN A 122 13.16 18.88 -35.61
C ASN A 122 13.85 20.17 -36.10
N LEU A 123 14.15 21.12 -35.22
CA LEU A 123 14.92 22.33 -35.53
C LEU A 123 16.40 22.02 -35.78
N LEU A 124 16.98 21.05 -35.07
CA LEU A 124 18.37 20.65 -35.21
C LEU A 124 18.64 19.75 -36.44
N LYS A 125 17.60 19.32 -37.15
CA LYS A 125 17.66 18.50 -38.39
C LYS A 125 17.43 19.31 -39.68
N GLN A 126 17.26 20.63 -39.59
CA GLN A 126 17.25 21.56 -40.73
C GLN A 126 18.64 22.13 -40.98
#